data_AF-A0AA41CJT1-F1
#
_entry.id   AF-A0AA41CJT1-F1
#
_cell.length_a   1.000
_cell.length_b   1.000
_cell.length_c   1.000
_cell.angle_alpha   90.00
_cell.angle_beta   90.00
_cell.angle_gamma   90.00
#
_symmetry.space_group_name_H-M   'P 1'
#
loop_
_entity.id
_entity.type
_entity.pdbx_description
1 polymer ?
#
loop_
_entity_poly.entity_id
_entity_poly.type
_entity_poly.pdbx_seq_one_letter_code
_entity_poly.pdbx_strand_id
1 'polypeptide(L)'
;MSMQVRRAWWRDLSMPAIVAGFITVLVGFASSAVIVFQAAQAVGADQAQIASWMWALGLGMGVTCIGLSLRYRVPVVTAWSTPGAAMLVVGAGGASLSEATGAFLLAAVLGLLAGFSGVFARLMQRVPMALAAGMLAGVLLRFGLDVFVAMNTQLVLALAMFATWLAGRRLFPRYAVIATLLVGIAVAASRGLLHAQQVHLQLAIPQWVTPSLSWTAVAGIALPLFVVTMASQNIPGVAVMRASGYDAPVSPLIGWIGVVNTLLAPFGAYALNLAAITAAICMGRDAHEDPARRYTAAMAAGAFYIVIGLFGATVAALFAAFPRELVACVAGIALFGTIGNSLASALAVERDREAALVTFLVTASGVSLAGIGSAFWGLLAGALCLLVLRARTAA
;
A
#
# COMPACT_ATOMS: atom_id res chain seq x y z
N MET A 1 -30.93 -18.11 -0.47
CA MET A 1 -30.82 -16.63 -0.53
C MET A 1 -31.11 -16.07 0.85
N SER A 2 -30.11 -15.97 1.73
CA SER A 2 -30.28 -15.31 3.03
C SER A 2 -30.17 -13.80 2.83
N MET A 3 -31.24 -13.09 3.15
CA MET A 3 -31.22 -11.64 3.34
C MET A 3 -30.32 -11.35 4.55
N GLN A 4 -29.01 -11.21 4.32
CA GLN A 4 -28.15 -10.48 5.24
C GLN A 4 -28.69 -9.05 5.27
N VAL A 5 -29.44 -8.71 6.33
CA VAL A 5 -29.75 -7.33 6.69
C VAL A 5 -28.45 -6.56 6.55
N ARG A 6 -28.36 -5.67 5.54
CA ARG A 6 -27.17 -4.86 5.29
C ARG A 6 -26.92 -4.04 6.54
N ARG A 7 -26.05 -4.53 7.45
CA ARG A 7 -25.64 -3.77 8.62
C ARG A 7 -25.10 -2.43 8.14
N ALA A 8 -25.70 -1.38 8.69
CA ALA A 8 -25.26 -0.02 8.51
C ALA A 8 -23.76 0.11 8.82
N TRP A 9 -22.98 0.62 7.87
CA TRP A 9 -21.53 0.72 8.00
C TRP A 9 -21.09 1.62 9.17
N TRP A 10 -21.90 2.62 9.51
CA TRP A 10 -21.64 3.51 10.65
C TRP A 10 -21.67 2.80 11.99
N ARG A 11 -22.35 1.64 12.11
CA ARG A 11 -22.32 0.80 13.31
C ARG A 11 -21.02 0.01 13.44
N ASP A 12 -20.35 -0.23 12.32
CA ASP A 12 -19.09 -0.97 12.28
C ASP A 12 -17.90 -0.04 12.52
N LEU A 13 -18.03 1.25 12.22
CA LEU A 13 -17.02 2.29 12.41
C LEU A 13 -16.60 2.39 13.88
N SER A 14 -15.31 2.56 14.12
CA SER A 14 -14.75 2.74 15.45
C SER A 14 -13.50 3.60 15.42
N MET A 15 -13.13 4.19 16.56
CA MET A 15 -11.93 5.04 16.65
C MET A 15 -10.63 4.33 16.21
N PRO A 16 -10.37 3.06 16.61
CA PRO A 16 -9.20 2.33 16.09
C PRO A 16 -9.22 2.12 14.58
N ALA A 17 -10.40 1.92 13.97
CA ALA A 17 -10.51 1.82 12.52
C ALA A 17 -10.17 3.15 11.83
N ILE A 18 -10.64 4.28 12.38
CA ILE A 18 -10.31 5.62 11.85
C ILE A 18 -8.81 5.87 11.96
N VAL A 19 -8.20 5.58 13.12
CA VAL A 19 -6.76 5.78 13.32
C VAL A 19 -5.93 4.84 12.47
N ALA A 20 -6.33 3.58 12.30
CA ALA A 20 -5.67 2.66 11.37
C ALA A 20 -5.71 3.21 9.94
N GLY A 21 -6.86 3.70 9.50
CA GLY A 21 -7.00 4.35 8.20
C GLY A 21 -6.13 5.60 8.04
N PHE A 22 -6.02 6.42 9.09
CA PHE A 22 -5.10 7.57 9.12
C PHE A 22 -3.63 7.14 9.00
N ILE A 23 -3.20 6.15 9.79
CA ILE A 23 -1.83 5.62 9.76
C ILE A 23 -1.52 5.03 8.39
N THR A 24 -2.45 4.27 7.78
CA THR A 24 -2.32 3.74 6.42
C THR A 24 -1.95 4.85 5.42
N VAL A 25 -2.62 5.99 5.50
CA VAL A 25 -2.38 7.12 4.59
C VAL A 25 -1.11 7.90 4.94
N LEU A 26 -0.87 8.17 6.24
CA LEU A 26 0.35 8.80 6.74
C LEU A 26 1.60 8.04 6.26
N VAL A 27 1.62 6.72 6.43
CA VAL A 27 2.74 5.87 6.02
C VAL A 27 2.89 5.83 4.50
N GLY A 28 1.78 5.76 3.76
CA GLY A 28 1.80 5.76 2.29
C GLY A 28 2.42 7.05 1.72
N PHE A 29 1.97 8.20 2.21
CA PHE A 29 2.46 9.51 1.74
C PHE A 29 3.89 9.78 2.19
N ALA A 30 4.20 9.58 3.47
CA ALA A 30 5.54 9.87 4.01
C ALA A 30 6.63 8.99 3.39
N SER A 31 6.29 7.76 2.96
CA SER A 31 7.26 6.84 2.35
C SER A 31 7.56 7.13 0.88
N SER A 32 6.57 7.58 0.10
CA SER A 32 6.71 7.56 -1.37
C SER A 32 6.07 8.72 -2.15
N ALA A 33 5.46 9.71 -1.50
CA ALA A 33 4.92 10.86 -2.24
C ALA A 33 6.02 11.62 -3.02
N VAL A 34 7.23 11.73 -2.43
CA VAL A 34 8.36 12.42 -3.08
C VAL A 34 8.73 11.79 -4.42
N ILE A 35 8.74 10.46 -4.52
CA ILE A 35 9.08 9.80 -5.78
C ILE A 35 7.97 9.95 -6.84
N VAL A 36 6.72 10.14 -6.42
CA VAL A 36 5.61 10.47 -7.33
C VAL A 36 5.80 11.88 -7.90
N PHE A 37 6.22 12.86 -7.09
CA PHE A 37 6.55 14.20 -7.58
C PHE A 37 7.71 14.17 -8.57
N GLN A 38 8.77 13.41 -8.26
CA GLN A 38 9.91 13.23 -9.16
C GLN A 38 9.49 12.54 -10.47
N ALA A 39 8.61 11.54 -10.42
CA ALA A 39 8.09 10.86 -11.60
C ALA A 39 7.31 11.81 -12.51
N ALA A 40 6.45 12.66 -11.94
CA ALA A 40 5.71 13.66 -12.68
C ALA A 40 6.65 14.69 -13.34
N GLN A 41 7.66 15.16 -12.60
CA GLN A 41 8.67 16.07 -13.15
C GLN A 41 9.49 15.42 -14.28
N ALA A 42 9.81 14.13 -14.16
CA ALA A 42 10.58 13.40 -15.17
C ALA A 42 9.88 13.28 -16.53
N VAL A 43 8.54 13.38 -16.55
CA VAL A 43 7.73 13.42 -17.78
C VAL A 43 7.31 14.83 -18.18
N GLY A 44 7.91 15.87 -17.56
CA GLY A 44 7.70 17.27 -17.91
C GLY A 44 6.45 17.93 -17.31
N ALA A 45 5.87 17.36 -16.25
CA ALA A 45 4.72 17.97 -15.58
C ALA A 45 5.11 19.25 -14.82
N ASP A 46 4.33 20.31 -15.00
CA ASP A 46 4.43 21.53 -14.20
C ASP A 46 3.79 21.36 -12.81
N GLN A 47 3.88 22.40 -11.97
CA GLN A 47 3.34 22.35 -10.59
C GLN A 47 1.82 22.14 -10.54
N ALA A 48 1.07 22.70 -11.49
CA ALA A 48 -0.39 22.55 -11.53
C ALA A 48 -0.77 21.10 -11.91
N GLN A 49 -0.02 20.52 -12.84
CA GLN A 49 -0.18 19.14 -13.26
C GLN A 49 0.25 18.17 -12.15
N ILE A 50 1.33 18.43 -11.42
CA ILE A 50 1.73 17.64 -10.25
C ILE A 50 0.62 17.67 -9.18
N ALA A 51 0.03 18.84 -8.92
CA ALA A 51 -1.11 18.94 -8.01
C ALA A 51 -2.32 18.13 -8.52
N SER A 52 -2.58 18.15 -9.84
CA SER A 52 -3.60 17.32 -10.48
C SER A 52 -3.33 15.82 -10.34
N TRP A 53 -2.06 15.37 -10.43
CA TRP A 53 -1.70 13.97 -10.18
C TRP A 53 -2.07 13.56 -8.76
N MET A 54 -1.74 14.37 -7.76
CA MET A 54 -2.12 14.08 -6.37
C MET A 54 -3.62 14.06 -6.17
N TRP A 55 -4.34 14.95 -6.84
CA TRP A 55 -5.80 14.95 -6.87
C TRP A 55 -6.35 13.65 -7.46
N ALA A 56 -5.86 13.25 -8.63
CA ALA A 56 -6.32 12.06 -9.35
C ALA A 56 -6.00 10.78 -8.57
N LEU A 57 -4.79 10.65 -8.04
CA LEU A 57 -4.38 9.51 -7.22
C LEU A 57 -5.16 9.46 -5.90
N GLY A 58 -5.27 10.59 -5.19
CA GLY A 58 -6.00 10.68 -3.92
C GLY A 58 -7.48 10.33 -4.08
N LEU A 59 -8.13 10.89 -5.11
CA LEU A 59 -9.52 10.56 -5.43
C LEU A 59 -9.67 9.10 -5.84
N GLY A 60 -8.80 8.60 -6.73
CA GLY A 60 -8.86 7.23 -7.25
C GLY A 60 -8.67 6.18 -6.16
N MET A 61 -7.63 6.33 -5.33
CA MET A 61 -7.41 5.48 -4.16
C MET A 61 -8.55 5.62 -3.15
N GLY A 62 -9.06 6.83 -2.96
CA GLY A 62 -10.14 7.12 -2.03
C GLY A 62 -11.43 6.38 -2.37
N VAL A 63 -11.90 6.58 -3.60
CA VAL A 63 -13.14 5.99 -4.12
C VAL A 63 -13.03 4.47 -4.18
N THR A 64 -11.90 3.92 -4.61
CA THR A 64 -11.72 2.46 -4.69
C THR A 64 -11.60 1.82 -3.30
N CYS A 65 -10.88 2.45 -2.35
CA CYS A 65 -10.88 2.02 -0.95
C CYS A 65 -12.30 1.96 -0.37
N ILE A 66 -13.09 3.03 -0.52
CA ILE A 66 -14.44 3.11 0.05
C ILE A 66 -15.40 2.15 -0.67
N GLY A 67 -15.47 2.24 -1.99
CA GLY A 67 -16.45 1.53 -2.80
C GLY A 67 -16.26 0.02 -2.75
N LEU A 68 -15.02 -0.45 -2.93
CA LEU A 68 -14.73 -1.89 -2.91
C LEU A 68 -14.86 -2.46 -1.49
N SER A 69 -14.44 -1.73 -0.47
CA SER A 69 -14.61 -2.17 0.92
C SER A 69 -16.08 -2.27 1.34
N LEU A 70 -16.90 -1.31 0.94
CA LEU A 70 -18.35 -1.36 1.18
C LEU A 70 -19.04 -2.49 0.41
N ARG A 71 -18.64 -2.70 -0.86
CA ARG A 71 -19.26 -3.67 -1.76
C ARG A 71 -18.97 -5.11 -1.36
N TYR A 72 -17.74 -5.39 -0.92
CA TYR A 72 -17.28 -6.74 -0.61
C TYR A 72 -17.18 -7.03 0.88
N ARG A 73 -17.33 -6.01 1.75
CA ARG A 73 -17.17 -6.13 3.21
C ARG A 73 -15.81 -6.72 3.62
N VAL A 74 -14.79 -6.33 2.86
CA VAL A 74 -13.38 -6.67 3.07
C VAL A 74 -12.60 -5.36 3.13
N PRO A 75 -11.57 -5.21 3.99
CA PRO A 75 -10.68 -4.05 3.97
C PRO A 75 -9.83 -4.00 2.70
N VAL A 76 -10.39 -3.47 1.61
CA VAL A 76 -9.67 -3.26 0.36
C VAL A 76 -8.96 -1.91 0.43
N VAL A 77 -7.65 -1.93 0.56
CA VAL A 77 -6.81 -0.73 0.53
C VAL A 77 -6.11 -0.66 -0.82
N THR A 78 -6.24 0.48 -1.48
CA THR A 78 -5.59 0.78 -2.75
C THR A 78 -4.53 1.86 -2.56
N ALA A 79 -3.49 1.80 -3.36
CA ALA A 79 -2.39 2.74 -3.38
C ALA A 79 -1.98 3.08 -4.83
N TRP A 80 -1.09 4.05 -4.99
CA TRP A 80 -0.35 4.24 -6.24
C TRP A 80 0.78 3.21 -6.38
N SER A 81 1.33 3.06 -7.59
CA SER A 81 2.44 2.13 -7.85
C SER A 81 3.78 2.77 -7.54
N THR A 82 4.32 2.58 -6.33
CA THR A 82 5.64 3.16 -5.96
C THR A 82 6.76 2.70 -6.90
N PRO A 83 6.88 1.40 -7.25
CA PRO A 83 7.84 0.96 -8.26
C PRO A 83 7.55 1.54 -9.65
N GLY A 84 6.28 1.76 -9.98
CA GLY A 84 5.88 2.45 -11.21
C GLY A 84 6.37 3.90 -11.26
N ALA A 85 6.26 4.66 -10.16
CA ALA A 85 6.82 6.00 -10.08
C ALA A 85 8.35 5.99 -10.21
N ALA A 86 9.03 5.07 -9.51
CA ALA A 86 10.48 4.92 -9.61
C ALA A 86 10.94 4.61 -11.04
N MET A 87 10.19 3.75 -11.75
CA MET A 87 10.42 3.45 -13.16
C MET A 87 10.26 4.69 -14.03
N LEU A 88 9.25 5.53 -13.79
CA LEU A 88 9.05 6.76 -14.57
C LEU A 88 10.20 7.76 -14.39
N VAL A 89 10.75 7.87 -13.18
CA VAL A 89 11.90 8.75 -12.89
C VAL A 89 13.11 8.41 -13.78
N VAL A 90 13.36 7.12 -14.02
CA VAL A 90 14.56 6.67 -14.75
C VAL A 90 14.27 6.36 -16.22
N GLY A 91 13.06 5.89 -16.52
CA GLY A 91 12.68 5.25 -17.78
C GLY A 91 11.76 6.06 -18.68
N ALA A 92 11.42 7.31 -18.33
CA ALA A 92 10.53 8.15 -19.16
C ALA A 92 11.07 8.43 -20.57
N GLY A 93 12.38 8.25 -20.82
CA GLY A 93 12.94 8.19 -22.17
C GLY A 93 12.75 9.45 -23.02
N GLY A 94 12.52 10.60 -22.40
CA GLY A 94 12.21 11.86 -23.09
C GLY A 94 10.79 11.95 -23.65
N ALA A 95 9.89 11.03 -23.28
CA ALA A 95 8.48 11.09 -23.66
C ALA A 95 7.83 12.38 -23.14
N SER A 96 7.00 13.01 -23.97
CA SER A 96 6.19 14.15 -23.54
C SER A 96 5.14 13.74 -22.52
N LEU A 97 4.63 14.71 -21.75
CA LEU A 97 3.56 14.46 -20.77
C LEU A 97 2.31 13.82 -21.42
N SER A 98 1.96 14.22 -22.63
CA SER A 98 0.83 13.62 -23.39
C SER A 98 1.10 12.17 -23.77
N GLU A 99 2.32 11.82 -24.15
CA GLU A 99 2.72 10.44 -24.45
C GLU A 99 2.75 9.56 -23.20
N ALA A 100 3.29 10.08 -22.10
CA ALA A 100 3.25 9.42 -20.80
C ALA A 100 1.80 9.19 -20.35
N THR A 101 0.92 10.18 -20.52
CA THR A 101 -0.51 10.08 -20.20
C THR A 101 -1.21 9.01 -21.04
N GLY A 102 -0.92 8.93 -22.35
CA GLY A 102 -1.40 7.85 -23.21
C GLY A 102 -0.90 6.48 -22.78
N ALA A 103 0.35 6.39 -22.31
CA ALA A 103 0.91 5.16 -21.76
C ALA A 103 0.25 4.74 -20.43
N PHE A 104 -0.06 5.70 -19.54
CA PHE A 104 -0.81 5.43 -18.30
C PHE A 104 -2.20 4.89 -18.60
N LEU A 105 -2.90 5.50 -19.57
CA LEU A 105 -4.21 5.05 -20.02
C LEU A 105 -4.15 3.62 -20.56
N LEU A 106 -3.17 3.32 -21.42
CA LEU A 106 -3.00 1.96 -21.95
C LEU A 106 -2.67 0.96 -20.85
N ALA A 107 -1.77 1.29 -19.93
CA ALA A 107 -1.45 0.43 -18.78
C ALA A 107 -2.67 0.17 -17.89
N ALA A 108 -3.51 1.18 -17.67
CA ALA A 108 -4.77 1.08 -16.93
C ALA A 108 -5.77 0.16 -17.63
N VAL A 109 -5.92 0.28 -18.96
CA VAL A 109 -6.78 -0.59 -19.77
C VAL A 109 -6.27 -2.04 -19.74
N LEU A 110 -4.96 -2.27 -19.86
CA LEU A 110 -4.39 -3.60 -19.71
C LEU A 110 -4.66 -4.18 -18.32
N GLY A 111 -4.55 -3.36 -17.26
CA GLY A 111 -4.93 -3.72 -15.89
C GLY A 111 -6.40 -4.11 -15.77
N LEU A 112 -7.30 -3.30 -16.32
CA LEU A 112 -8.74 -3.54 -16.37
C LEU A 112 -9.06 -4.88 -17.07
N LEU A 113 -8.46 -5.13 -18.24
CA LEU A 113 -8.67 -6.35 -19.02
C LEU A 113 -8.11 -7.58 -18.29
N ALA A 114 -6.93 -7.47 -17.70
CA ALA A 114 -6.33 -8.53 -16.88
C ALA A 114 -7.17 -8.86 -15.64
N GLY A 115 -7.80 -7.83 -15.03
CA GLY A 115 -8.72 -7.99 -13.91
C GLY A 115 -10.00 -8.73 -14.30
N PHE A 116 -10.75 -8.20 -15.27
CA PHE A 116 -12.05 -8.78 -15.65
C PHE A 116 -11.95 -10.10 -16.41
N SER A 117 -10.84 -10.39 -17.11
CA SER A 117 -10.61 -11.69 -17.75
C SER A 117 -10.39 -12.84 -16.74
N GLY A 118 -10.10 -12.52 -15.48
CA GLY A 118 -9.80 -13.49 -14.44
C GLY A 118 -8.50 -14.28 -14.62
N VAL A 119 -7.67 -13.93 -15.61
CA VAL A 119 -6.33 -14.51 -15.78
C VAL A 119 -5.49 -14.26 -14.54
N PHE A 120 -5.51 -13.02 -14.03
CA PHE A 120 -4.75 -12.64 -12.85
C PHE A 120 -5.15 -13.43 -11.59
N ALA A 121 -6.46 -13.57 -11.34
CA ALA A 121 -6.94 -14.33 -10.19
C ALA A 121 -6.56 -15.82 -10.27
N ARG A 122 -6.61 -16.42 -11.47
CA ARG A 122 -6.17 -17.81 -11.70
C ARG A 122 -4.68 -18.01 -11.38
N LEU A 123 -3.84 -17.04 -11.75
CA LEU A 123 -2.42 -17.08 -11.38
C LEU A 123 -2.26 -17.00 -9.86
N MET A 124 -2.96 -16.07 -9.21
CA MET A 124 -2.87 -15.90 -7.76
C MET A 124 -3.38 -17.10 -6.97
N GLN A 125 -4.40 -17.82 -7.43
CA GLN A 125 -4.87 -19.06 -6.79
C GLN A 125 -3.80 -20.14 -6.63
N ARG A 126 -2.70 -20.09 -7.40
CA ARG A 126 -1.60 -21.04 -7.30
C ARG A 126 -0.58 -20.72 -6.21
N VAL A 127 -0.62 -19.51 -5.63
CA VAL A 127 0.33 -19.09 -4.59
C VAL A 127 -0.06 -19.73 -3.25
N PRO A 128 0.78 -20.61 -2.67
CA PRO A 128 0.50 -21.25 -1.39
C PRO A 128 0.48 -20.24 -0.24
N MET A 129 -0.37 -20.50 0.76
CA MET A 129 -0.52 -19.63 1.94
C MET A 129 0.78 -19.41 2.71
N ALA A 130 1.63 -20.44 2.83
CA ALA A 130 2.93 -20.33 3.50
C ALA A 130 3.84 -19.30 2.82
N LEU A 131 3.87 -19.26 1.48
CA LEU A 131 4.65 -18.28 0.73
C LEU A 131 4.04 -16.88 0.82
N ALA A 132 2.70 -16.76 0.72
CA ALA A 132 2.02 -15.48 0.89
C ALA A 132 2.30 -14.87 2.28
N ALA A 133 2.26 -15.69 3.33
CA ALA A 133 2.58 -15.28 4.70
C ALA A 133 4.07 -14.96 4.88
N GLY A 134 4.98 -15.77 4.30
CA GLY A 134 6.42 -15.50 4.32
C GLY A 134 6.77 -14.19 3.62
N MET A 135 6.15 -13.93 2.47
CA MET A 135 6.30 -12.68 1.72
C MET A 135 5.80 -11.50 2.54
N LEU A 136 4.61 -11.60 3.15
CA LEU A 136 4.08 -10.55 4.01
C LEU A 136 5.02 -10.28 5.20
N ALA A 137 5.48 -11.31 5.89
CA ALA A 137 6.44 -11.16 6.99
C ALA A 137 7.74 -10.46 6.52
N GLY A 138 8.25 -10.82 5.35
CA GLY A 138 9.47 -10.23 4.79
C GLY A 138 9.30 -8.76 4.43
N VAL A 139 8.19 -8.40 3.78
CA VAL A 139 7.88 -7.00 3.42
C VAL A 139 7.77 -6.13 4.67
N LEU A 140 7.15 -6.66 5.72
CA LEU A 140 6.90 -5.90 6.95
C LEU A 140 8.08 -5.88 7.92
N LEU A 141 9.06 -6.78 7.77
CA LEU A 141 10.19 -6.92 8.70
C LEU A 141 10.92 -5.58 8.89
N ARG A 142 11.22 -4.88 7.80
CA ARG A 142 11.95 -3.60 7.85
C ARG A 142 11.21 -2.55 8.67
N PHE A 143 9.89 -2.45 8.53
CA PHE A 143 9.08 -1.55 9.36
C PHE A 143 9.19 -1.89 10.84
N GLY A 144 9.21 -3.17 11.20
CA GLY A 144 9.41 -3.61 12.57
C GLY A 144 10.81 -3.26 13.11
N LEU A 145 11.85 -3.42 12.29
CA LEU A 145 13.23 -3.05 12.64
C LEU A 145 13.40 -1.54 12.77
N ASP A 146 12.76 -0.75 11.90
CA ASP A 146 12.90 0.71 11.86
C ASP A 146 12.43 1.39 13.16
N VAL A 147 11.54 0.77 13.94
CA VAL A 147 11.17 1.23 15.30
C VAL A 147 12.40 1.30 16.21
N PHE A 148 13.27 0.30 16.15
CA PHE A 148 14.46 0.22 16.98
C PHE A 148 15.64 0.97 16.34
N VAL A 149 15.75 0.98 15.01
CA VAL A 149 16.76 1.80 14.32
C VAL A 149 16.56 3.28 14.59
N ALA A 150 15.31 3.75 14.70
CA ALA A 150 14.97 5.13 15.06
C ALA A 150 15.52 5.54 16.44
N MET A 151 15.85 4.59 17.32
CA MET A 151 16.47 4.89 18.62
C MET A 151 17.89 5.47 18.48
N ASN A 152 18.58 5.19 17.36
CA ASN A 152 19.92 5.75 17.11
C ASN A 152 19.91 7.27 16.92
N THR A 153 18.83 7.83 16.35
CA THR A 153 18.72 9.27 16.06
C THR A 153 17.76 9.97 17.02
N GLN A 154 16.71 9.31 17.48
CA GLN A 154 15.67 9.89 18.35
C GLN A 154 15.29 8.93 19.49
N LEU A 155 16.26 8.56 20.33
CA LEU A 155 16.11 7.59 21.43
C LEU A 155 14.85 7.81 22.27
N VAL A 156 14.67 9.02 22.82
CA VAL A 156 13.56 9.29 23.74
C VAL A 156 12.20 9.21 23.05
N LEU A 157 12.09 9.65 21.80
CA LEU A 157 10.85 9.56 21.02
C LEU A 157 10.49 8.10 20.76
N ALA A 158 11.42 7.33 20.19
CA ALA A 158 11.21 5.94 19.85
C ALA A 158 10.94 5.08 21.09
N LEU A 159 11.72 5.29 22.18
CA LEU A 159 11.54 4.57 23.44
C LEU A 159 10.22 4.92 24.12
N ALA A 160 9.81 6.20 24.13
CA ALA A 160 8.53 6.60 24.70
C ALA A 160 7.36 5.99 23.92
N MET A 161 7.42 5.98 22.59
CA MET A 161 6.42 5.34 21.74
C MET A 161 6.36 3.83 22.01
N PHE A 162 7.51 3.15 22.04
CA PHE A 162 7.57 1.70 22.30
C PHE A 162 7.07 1.34 23.71
N ALA A 163 7.50 2.07 24.74
CA ALA A 163 7.06 1.85 26.12
C ALA A 163 5.55 2.08 26.27
N THR A 164 5.02 3.12 25.63
CA THR A 164 3.58 3.42 25.59
C THR A 164 2.81 2.29 24.92
N TRP A 165 3.29 1.80 23.79
CA TRP A 165 2.70 0.64 23.13
C TRP A 165 2.72 -0.58 24.05
N LEU A 166 3.86 -0.91 24.65
CA LEU A 166 4.00 -2.10 25.51
C LEU A 166 3.05 -2.04 26.72
N ALA A 167 3.00 -0.91 27.41
CA ALA A 167 2.06 -0.69 28.50
C ALA A 167 0.60 -0.76 28.00
N GLY A 168 0.31 -0.13 26.88
CA GLY A 168 -1.01 -0.16 26.25
C GLY A 168 -1.44 -1.56 25.81
N ARG A 169 -0.52 -2.39 25.32
CA ARG A 169 -0.80 -3.79 24.97
C ARG A 169 -1.19 -4.64 26.17
N ARG A 170 -0.75 -4.28 27.38
CA ARG A 170 -1.17 -4.94 28.61
C ARG A 170 -2.48 -4.38 29.15
N LEU A 171 -2.63 -3.06 29.14
CA LEU A 171 -3.69 -2.37 29.89
C LEU A 171 -4.93 -2.05 29.03
N PHE A 172 -4.74 -1.70 27.76
CA PHE A 172 -5.80 -1.28 26.84
C PHE A 172 -5.45 -1.65 25.38
N PRO A 173 -5.36 -2.95 25.03
CA PRO A 173 -4.81 -3.41 23.74
C PRO A 173 -5.36 -2.69 22.52
N ARG A 174 -6.68 -2.43 22.51
CA ARG A 174 -7.42 -1.74 21.45
C ARG A 174 -6.96 -0.31 21.17
N TYR A 175 -6.42 0.39 22.16
CA TYR A 175 -6.00 1.78 22.07
C TYR A 175 -4.48 1.95 22.11
N ALA A 176 -3.71 0.85 22.15
CA ALA A 176 -2.25 0.89 22.31
C ALA A 176 -1.58 1.70 21.17
N VAL A 177 -1.95 1.45 19.92
CA VAL A 177 -1.41 2.18 18.76
C VAL A 177 -1.82 3.66 18.77
N ILE A 178 -3.05 3.96 19.24
CA ILE A 178 -3.55 5.34 19.36
C ILE A 178 -2.73 6.10 20.40
N ALA A 179 -2.59 5.53 21.60
CA ALA A 179 -1.80 6.13 22.67
C ALA A 179 -0.33 6.35 22.23
N THR A 180 0.23 5.38 21.49
CA THR A 180 1.58 5.48 20.91
C THR A 180 1.71 6.68 19.98
N LEU A 181 0.76 6.86 19.06
CA LEU A 181 0.76 8.01 18.14
C LEU A 181 0.65 9.33 18.93
N LEU A 182 -0.26 9.42 19.89
CA LEU A 182 -0.44 10.63 20.70
C LEU A 182 0.81 10.99 21.50
N VAL A 183 1.45 10.01 22.14
CA VAL A 183 2.71 10.22 22.85
C VAL A 183 3.83 10.62 21.90
N GLY A 184 3.93 9.97 20.73
CA GLY A 184 4.91 10.34 19.71
C GLY A 184 4.76 11.79 19.26
N ILE A 185 3.53 12.23 18.99
CA ILE A 185 3.23 13.63 18.62
C ILE A 185 3.59 14.58 19.76
N ALA A 186 3.21 14.27 21.01
CA ALA A 186 3.50 15.12 22.16
C ALA A 186 5.02 15.27 22.38
N VAL A 187 5.78 14.18 22.28
CA VAL A 187 7.24 14.21 22.42
C VAL A 187 7.87 15.00 21.27
N ALA A 188 7.45 14.75 20.03
CA ALA A 188 7.95 15.49 18.86
C ALA A 188 7.68 17.00 18.99
N ALA A 189 6.48 17.38 19.42
CA ALA A 189 6.11 18.78 19.67
C ALA A 189 6.98 19.41 20.78
N SER A 190 7.13 18.73 21.91
CA SER A 190 7.93 19.23 23.05
C SER A 190 9.41 19.44 22.70
N ARG A 191 9.90 18.77 21.67
CA ARG A 191 11.29 18.85 21.19
C ARG A 191 11.46 19.76 19.97
N GLY A 192 10.40 20.44 19.53
CA GLY A 192 10.44 21.29 18.35
C GLY A 192 10.72 20.54 17.05
N LEU A 193 10.43 19.23 16.99
CA LEU A 193 10.66 18.38 15.82
C LEU A 193 9.53 18.45 14.79
N LEU A 194 8.43 19.13 15.12
CA LEU A 194 7.31 19.33 14.20
C LEU A 194 7.61 20.51 13.28
N HIS A 195 7.83 20.23 12.00
CA HIS A 195 8.10 21.25 10.99
C HIS A 195 6.81 21.70 10.34
N ALA A 196 6.02 22.49 11.07
CA ALA A 196 4.85 23.17 10.50
C ALA A 196 5.33 24.35 9.62
N GLN A 197 5.66 24.07 8.37
CA GLN A 197 5.85 25.12 7.36
C GLN A 197 4.53 25.85 7.11
N GLN A 198 4.57 27.04 6.49
CA GLN A 198 3.35 27.77 6.11
C GLN A 198 2.52 26.93 5.12
N VAL A 199 1.55 26.20 5.66
CA VAL A 199 0.63 25.37 4.89
C VAL A 199 -0.38 26.30 4.22
N HIS A 200 -0.16 26.63 2.96
CA HIS A 200 -1.13 27.38 2.16
C HIS A 200 -2.18 26.41 1.62
N LEU A 201 -3.33 26.35 2.30
CA LEU A 201 -4.51 25.59 1.85
C LEU A 201 -4.94 26.08 0.47
N GLN A 202 -4.66 25.24 -0.53
CA GLN A 202 -5.09 25.43 -1.90
C GLN A 202 -5.77 24.15 -2.36
N LEU A 203 -6.93 24.31 -3.01
CA LEU A 203 -7.60 23.18 -3.63
C LEU A 203 -6.84 22.81 -4.90
N ALA A 204 -6.56 21.52 -5.06
CA ALA A 204 -6.02 21.01 -6.31
C ALA A 204 -7.09 21.07 -7.39
N ILE A 205 -6.77 21.74 -8.49
CA ILE A 205 -7.64 21.83 -9.66
C ILE A 205 -7.21 20.73 -10.63
N PRO A 206 -8.11 19.83 -11.03
CA PRO A 206 -7.78 18.80 -12.01
C PRO A 206 -7.39 19.43 -13.34
N GLN A 207 -6.23 19.04 -13.87
CA GLN A 207 -5.69 19.48 -15.14
C GLN A 207 -5.84 18.35 -16.15
N TRP A 208 -6.59 18.58 -17.22
CA TRP A 208 -6.73 17.61 -18.30
C TRP A 208 -5.49 17.63 -19.18
N VAL A 209 -4.85 16.48 -19.34
CA VAL A 209 -3.80 16.24 -20.35
C VAL A 209 -4.37 15.32 -21.41
N THR A 210 -4.47 15.82 -22.65
CA THR A 210 -4.92 14.99 -23.78
C THR A 210 -3.88 13.89 -24.05
N PRO A 211 -4.28 12.60 -23.97
CA PRO A 211 -3.36 11.49 -24.19
C PRO A 211 -2.98 11.37 -25.66
N SER A 212 -1.70 11.09 -25.92
CA SER A 212 -1.19 10.67 -27.22
C SER A 212 -0.47 9.34 -27.06
N LEU A 213 -0.55 8.46 -28.07
CA LEU A 213 0.14 7.17 -28.04
C LEU A 213 1.25 7.15 -29.08
N SER A 214 2.45 6.79 -28.64
CA SER A 214 3.60 6.52 -29.50
C SER A 214 4.16 5.14 -29.15
N TRP A 215 4.77 4.47 -30.15
CA TRP A 215 5.37 3.15 -29.93
C TRP A 215 6.48 3.17 -28.87
N THR A 216 7.22 4.26 -28.79
CA THR A 216 8.23 4.52 -27.76
C THR A 216 7.60 4.57 -26.37
N ALA A 217 6.49 5.29 -26.18
CA ALA A 217 5.78 5.34 -24.90
C ALA A 217 5.11 4.00 -24.54
N VAL A 218 4.63 3.24 -25.53
CA VAL A 218 4.08 1.89 -25.30
C VAL A 218 5.16 0.94 -24.77
N ALA A 219 6.31 0.88 -25.45
CA ALA A 219 7.40 -0.03 -25.10
C ALA A 219 8.18 0.43 -23.85
N GLY A 220 8.40 1.74 -23.69
CA GLY A 220 9.19 2.33 -22.62
C GLY A 220 8.42 2.60 -21.33
N ILE A 221 7.10 2.84 -21.41
CA ILE A 221 6.28 3.24 -20.26
C ILE A 221 5.10 2.29 -20.05
N ALA A 222 4.21 2.13 -21.04
CA ALA A 222 2.91 1.46 -20.81
C ALA A 222 3.06 -0.01 -20.39
N LEU A 223 3.81 -0.80 -21.18
CA LEU A 223 4.02 -2.23 -20.88
C LEU A 223 4.85 -2.42 -19.61
N PRO A 224 5.99 -1.72 -19.41
CA PRO A 224 6.76 -1.83 -18.17
C PRO A 224 5.95 -1.42 -16.94
N LEU A 225 5.18 -0.33 -17.00
CA LEU A 225 4.34 0.15 -15.89
C LEU A 225 3.24 -0.86 -15.55
N PHE A 226 2.58 -1.44 -16.55
CA PHE A 226 1.62 -2.53 -16.35
C PHE A 226 2.27 -3.72 -15.66
N VAL A 227 3.39 -4.23 -16.18
CA VAL A 227 4.09 -5.41 -15.64
C VAL A 227 4.54 -5.16 -14.21
N VAL A 228 5.23 -4.04 -13.95
CA VAL A 228 5.73 -3.70 -12.62
C VAL A 228 4.60 -3.50 -11.62
N THR A 229 3.50 -2.87 -12.01
CA THR A 229 2.34 -2.67 -11.14
C THR A 229 1.65 -4.00 -10.82
N MET A 230 1.50 -4.88 -11.81
CA MET A 230 0.92 -6.20 -11.58
C MET A 230 1.81 -7.06 -10.69
N ALA A 231 3.10 -7.15 -11.01
CA ALA A 231 4.05 -8.02 -10.33
C ALA A 231 4.43 -7.52 -8.92
N SER A 232 4.75 -6.23 -8.78
CA SER A 232 5.29 -5.68 -7.53
C SER A 232 4.24 -5.17 -6.57
N GLN A 233 3.03 -4.86 -7.04
CA GLN A 233 1.97 -4.30 -6.19
C GLN A 233 0.76 -5.23 -6.08
N ASN A 234 0.10 -5.56 -7.18
CA ASN A 234 -1.15 -6.32 -7.12
C ASN A 234 -0.95 -7.75 -6.62
N ILE A 235 0.12 -8.44 -7.04
CA ILE A 235 0.44 -9.79 -6.53
C ILE A 235 0.66 -9.74 -5.01
N PRO A 236 1.57 -8.90 -4.48
CA PRO A 236 1.72 -8.76 -3.04
C PRO A 236 0.46 -8.32 -2.32
N GLY A 237 -0.31 -7.37 -2.86
CA GLY A 237 -1.56 -6.90 -2.27
C GLY A 237 -2.59 -8.04 -2.08
N VAL A 238 -2.77 -8.89 -3.09
CA VAL A 238 -3.63 -10.09 -2.96
C VAL A 238 -3.07 -11.08 -1.94
N ALA A 239 -1.76 -11.30 -1.95
CA ALA A 239 -1.12 -12.20 -0.98
C ALA A 239 -1.27 -11.69 0.47
N VAL A 240 -1.21 -10.37 0.70
CA VAL A 240 -1.48 -9.75 2.01
C VAL A 240 -2.92 -10.00 2.45
N MET A 241 -3.89 -9.81 1.55
CA MET A 241 -5.31 -10.08 1.84
C MET A 241 -5.52 -11.52 2.27
N ARG A 242 -4.95 -12.48 1.52
CA ARG A 242 -5.06 -13.90 1.84
C ARG A 242 -4.35 -14.26 3.15
N ALA A 243 -3.12 -13.80 3.34
CA ALA A 243 -2.36 -14.01 4.59
C ALA A 243 -3.08 -13.40 5.80
N SER A 244 -3.89 -12.37 5.61
CA SER A 244 -4.73 -11.75 6.64
C SER A 244 -6.09 -12.45 6.82
N GLY A 245 -6.38 -13.52 6.08
CA GLY A 245 -7.60 -14.31 6.19
C GLY A 245 -8.79 -13.79 5.37
N TYR A 246 -8.56 -12.90 4.40
CA TYR A 246 -9.61 -12.37 3.52
C TYR A 246 -9.59 -13.03 2.14
N ASP A 247 -10.65 -13.77 1.83
CA ASP A 247 -10.90 -14.32 0.49
C ASP A 247 -11.79 -13.36 -0.32
N ALA A 248 -11.14 -12.36 -0.94
CA ALA A 248 -11.82 -11.35 -1.73
C ALA A 248 -11.84 -11.69 -3.23
N PRO A 249 -12.84 -11.23 -3.99
CA PRO A 249 -12.92 -11.49 -5.42
C PRO A 249 -11.89 -10.66 -6.18
N VAL A 250 -10.67 -11.19 -6.30
CA VAL A 250 -9.49 -10.54 -6.89
C VAL A 250 -9.79 -9.93 -8.26
N SER A 251 -10.45 -10.68 -9.15
CA SER A 251 -10.74 -10.24 -10.52
C SER A 251 -11.55 -8.93 -10.56
N PRO A 252 -12.74 -8.83 -9.92
CA PRO A 252 -13.43 -7.55 -9.77
C PRO A 252 -12.64 -6.44 -9.10
N LEU A 253 -11.83 -6.73 -8.07
CA LEU A 253 -11.03 -5.70 -7.41
C LEU A 253 -10.05 -5.05 -8.39
N ILE A 254 -9.25 -5.85 -9.09
CA ILE A 254 -8.28 -5.35 -10.08
C ILE A 254 -9.00 -4.67 -11.25
N GLY A 255 -10.11 -5.25 -11.73
CA GLY A 255 -10.90 -4.68 -12.83
C GLY A 255 -11.42 -3.27 -12.51
N TRP A 256 -12.07 -3.10 -11.35
CA TRP A 256 -12.60 -1.79 -10.94
C TRP A 256 -11.52 -0.77 -10.58
N ILE A 257 -10.40 -1.20 -10.02
CA ILE A 257 -9.22 -0.32 -9.86
C ILE A 257 -8.74 0.16 -11.24
N GLY A 258 -8.67 -0.73 -12.23
CA GLY A 258 -8.33 -0.39 -13.61
C GLY A 258 -9.33 0.55 -14.28
N VAL A 259 -10.64 0.41 -14.02
CA VAL A 259 -11.67 1.35 -14.49
C VAL A 259 -11.42 2.75 -13.93
N VAL A 260 -11.26 2.87 -12.61
CA VAL A 260 -11.01 4.17 -11.98
C VAL A 260 -9.69 4.78 -12.47
N ASN A 261 -8.64 3.96 -12.63
CA ASN A 261 -7.37 4.42 -13.16
C ASN A 261 -7.49 4.91 -14.61
N THR A 262 -8.23 4.19 -15.46
CA THR A 262 -8.48 4.59 -16.86
C THR A 262 -9.16 5.95 -16.93
N LEU A 263 -10.18 6.19 -16.08
CA LEU A 263 -10.91 7.45 -16.03
C LEU A 263 -10.07 8.61 -15.51
N LEU A 264 -9.15 8.34 -14.58
CA LEU A 264 -8.34 9.36 -13.93
C LEU A 264 -6.96 9.55 -14.57
N ALA A 265 -6.56 8.69 -15.51
CA ALA A 265 -5.26 8.78 -16.19
C ALA A 265 -5.02 10.13 -16.88
N PRO A 266 -6.00 10.74 -17.59
CA PRO A 266 -5.84 12.08 -18.18
C PRO A 266 -5.59 13.21 -17.17
N PHE A 267 -5.84 12.97 -15.88
CA PHE A 267 -5.60 13.92 -14.79
C PHE A 267 -4.33 13.63 -14.00
N GLY A 268 -3.60 12.56 -14.36
CA GLY A 268 -2.34 12.19 -13.72
C GLY A 268 -2.36 10.92 -12.86
N ALA A 269 -3.46 10.15 -12.87
CA ALA A 269 -3.45 8.83 -12.22
C ALA A 269 -2.61 7.85 -13.05
N TYR A 270 -1.30 7.84 -12.80
CA TYR A 270 -0.37 7.02 -13.57
C TYR A 270 -0.58 5.52 -13.34
N ALA A 271 -0.81 5.10 -12.09
CA ALA A 271 -1.09 3.69 -11.76
C ALA A 271 -1.72 3.54 -10.36
N LEU A 272 -2.97 3.06 -10.31
CA LEU A 272 -3.64 2.60 -9.09
C LEU A 272 -3.56 1.07 -8.97
N ASN A 273 -3.41 0.57 -7.76
CA ASN A 273 -3.27 -0.86 -7.46
C ASN A 273 -3.69 -1.18 -6.02
N LEU A 274 -3.70 -2.47 -5.68
CA LEU A 274 -3.83 -2.92 -4.29
C LEU A 274 -2.58 -2.55 -3.50
N ALA A 275 -2.78 -2.01 -2.30
CA ALA A 275 -1.71 -1.79 -1.36
C ALA A 275 -1.24 -3.11 -0.74
N ALA A 276 0.06 -3.25 -0.52
CA ALA A 276 0.63 -4.40 0.19
C ALA A 276 0.91 -4.05 1.66
N ILE A 277 1.84 -3.12 1.90
CA ILE A 277 2.29 -2.74 3.26
C ILE A 277 1.16 -2.09 4.05
N THR A 278 0.59 -1.00 3.54
CA THR A 278 -0.36 -0.18 4.30
C THR A 278 -1.73 -0.85 4.43
N ALA A 279 -2.03 -1.85 3.58
CA ALA A 279 -3.20 -2.70 3.71
C ALA A 279 -3.17 -3.56 4.98
N ALA A 280 -1.99 -4.05 5.37
CA ALA A 280 -1.80 -4.86 6.57
C ALA A 280 -2.20 -4.14 7.86
N ILE A 281 -2.12 -2.80 7.88
CA ILE A 281 -2.55 -1.96 9.00
C ILE A 281 -4.07 -2.01 9.15
N CYS A 282 -4.81 -1.79 8.05
CA CYS A 282 -6.27 -1.89 8.05
C CYS A 282 -6.80 -3.31 8.29
N MET A 283 -6.01 -4.33 7.96
CA MET A 283 -6.36 -5.74 8.17
C MET A 283 -5.98 -6.27 9.55
N GLY A 284 -5.18 -5.53 10.32
CA GLY A 284 -4.70 -5.92 11.64
C GLY A 284 -5.78 -5.90 12.72
N ARG A 285 -5.55 -6.63 13.83
CA ARG A 285 -6.46 -6.64 15.00
C ARG A 285 -6.57 -5.26 15.65
N ASP A 286 -5.52 -4.44 15.55
CA ASP A 286 -5.51 -3.08 16.09
C ASP A 286 -6.52 -2.15 15.38
N ALA A 287 -6.94 -2.47 14.14
CA ALA A 287 -8.01 -1.73 13.45
C ALA A 287 -9.41 -2.08 14.00
N HIS A 288 -9.65 -3.37 14.26
CA HIS A 288 -10.86 -3.87 14.92
C HIS A 288 -10.68 -5.34 15.34
N GLU A 289 -11.21 -5.75 16.49
CA GLU A 289 -11.16 -7.16 16.93
C GLU A 289 -11.86 -8.09 15.93
N ASP A 290 -13.14 -7.82 15.66
CA ASP A 290 -13.93 -8.52 14.64
C ASP A 290 -13.39 -8.27 13.22
N PRO A 291 -12.86 -9.30 12.52
CA PRO A 291 -12.35 -9.19 11.16
C PRO A 291 -13.41 -8.71 10.14
N ALA A 292 -14.69 -8.99 10.37
CA ALA A 292 -15.78 -8.60 9.46
C ALA A 292 -16.07 -7.09 9.50
N ARG A 293 -15.49 -6.36 10.46
CA ARG A 293 -15.71 -4.91 10.65
C ARG A 293 -14.50 -4.06 10.24
N ARG A 294 -13.35 -4.69 9.97
CA ARG A 294 -12.10 -4.00 9.59
C ARG A 294 -12.19 -3.25 8.26
N TYR A 295 -13.17 -3.56 7.41
CA TYR A 295 -13.41 -2.83 6.16
C TYR A 295 -13.63 -1.32 6.38
N THR A 296 -14.11 -0.92 7.55
CA THR A 296 -14.27 0.50 7.91
C THR A 296 -12.94 1.23 8.08
N ALA A 297 -11.84 0.54 8.39
CA ALA A 297 -10.51 1.14 8.43
C ALA A 297 -10.01 1.51 7.02
N ALA A 298 -10.24 0.63 6.04
CA ALA A 298 -9.96 0.93 4.64
C ALA A 298 -10.85 2.06 4.11
N MET A 299 -12.13 2.12 4.51
CA MET A 299 -12.99 3.27 4.19
C MET A 299 -12.45 4.58 4.79
N ALA A 300 -11.98 4.56 6.03
CA ALA A 300 -11.38 5.73 6.66
C ALA A 300 -10.11 6.16 5.93
N ALA A 301 -9.24 5.22 5.54
CA ALA A 301 -8.09 5.51 4.67
C ALA A 301 -8.53 6.16 3.36
N GLY A 302 -9.60 5.65 2.74
CA GLY A 302 -10.15 6.23 1.52
C GLY A 302 -10.65 7.67 1.73
N ALA A 303 -11.32 7.96 2.84
CA ALA A 303 -11.75 9.33 3.16
C ALA A 303 -10.55 10.27 3.34
N PHE A 304 -9.50 9.84 4.06
CA PHE A 304 -8.27 10.62 4.19
C PHE A 304 -7.58 10.82 2.84
N TYR A 305 -7.51 9.80 1.98
CA TYR A 305 -6.98 9.94 0.61
C TYR A 305 -7.74 10.98 -0.21
N ILE A 306 -9.08 11.00 -0.14
CA ILE A 306 -9.88 12.03 -0.82
C ILE A 306 -9.55 13.42 -0.29
N VAL A 307 -9.51 13.60 1.03
CA VAL A 307 -9.17 14.89 1.65
C VAL A 307 -7.81 15.36 1.14
N ILE A 308 -6.79 14.50 1.16
CA ILE A 308 -5.45 14.87 0.70
C ILE A 308 -5.44 15.17 -0.79
N GLY A 309 -6.13 14.37 -1.61
CA GLY A 309 -6.26 14.62 -3.05
C GLY A 309 -6.90 15.97 -3.34
N LEU A 310 -7.99 16.33 -2.64
CA LEU A 310 -8.67 17.61 -2.81
C LEU A 310 -7.78 18.82 -2.47
N PHE A 311 -6.89 18.68 -1.50
CA PHE A 311 -5.93 19.73 -1.12
C PHE A 311 -4.53 19.53 -1.74
N GLY A 312 -4.39 18.59 -2.68
CA GLY A 312 -3.16 18.30 -3.41
C GLY A 312 -1.89 18.19 -2.56
N ALA A 313 -0.86 18.93 -2.98
CA ALA A 313 0.44 18.97 -2.30
C ALA A 313 0.40 19.62 -0.91
N THR A 314 -0.61 20.43 -0.61
CA THR A 314 -0.67 21.18 0.65
C THR A 314 -0.85 20.26 1.86
N VAL A 315 -1.75 19.28 1.79
CA VAL A 315 -1.95 18.34 2.91
C VAL A 315 -0.86 17.26 2.92
N ALA A 316 -0.25 16.95 1.77
CA ALA A 316 0.96 16.13 1.74
C ALA A 316 2.12 16.79 2.53
N ALA A 317 2.25 18.12 2.45
CA ALA A 317 3.23 18.88 3.25
C ALA A 317 2.93 18.82 4.76
N LEU A 318 1.66 18.70 5.17
CA LEU A 318 1.30 18.49 6.57
C LEU A 318 1.86 17.16 7.11
N PHE A 319 1.90 16.10 6.29
CA PHE A 319 2.55 14.85 6.72
C PHE A 319 4.06 14.92 6.73
N ALA A 320 4.66 15.77 5.89
CA ALA A 320 6.09 16.07 5.96
C ALA A 320 6.47 16.84 7.24
N ALA A 321 5.50 17.37 7.99
CA ALA A 321 5.75 18.01 9.28
C ALA A 321 6.11 17.00 10.39
N PHE A 322 5.75 15.72 10.25
CA PHE A 322 6.15 14.69 11.21
C PHE A 322 7.60 14.26 10.99
N PRO A 323 8.40 14.11 12.05
CA PRO A 323 9.75 13.58 11.92
C PRO A 323 9.72 12.15 11.41
N ARG A 324 10.71 11.78 10.59
CA ARG A 324 10.79 10.47 9.93
C ARG A 324 10.75 9.32 10.94
N GLU A 325 11.40 9.50 12.09
CA GLU A 325 11.45 8.55 13.19
C GLU A 325 10.08 8.29 13.81
N LEU A 326 9.23 9.33 13.95
CA LEU A 326 7.86 9.15 14.45
C LEU A 326 7.05 8.30 13.48
N VAL A 327 7.12 8.60 12.18
CA VAL A 327 6.41 7.85 11.14
C VAL A 327 6.88 6.40 11.11
N ALA A 328 8.19 6.16 11.19
CA ALA A 328 8.77 4.82 11.26
C ALA A 328 8.26 4.05 12.49
N CYS A 329 8.30 4.68 13.67
CA CYS A 329 7.85 4.06 14.91
C CYS A 329 6.36 3.71 14.87
N VAL A 330 5.48 4.64 14.46
CA VAL A 330 4.04 4.36 14.41
C VAL A 330 3.71 3.30 13.36
N ALA A 331 4.37 3.32 12.20
CA ALA A 331 4.18 2.33 11.15
C ALA A 331 4.56 0.92 11.65
N GLY A 332 5.78 0.77 12.19
CA GLY A 332 6.26 -0.50 12.69
C GLY A 332 5.43 -1.05 13.84
N ILE A 333 5.08 -0.19 14.80
CA ILE A 333 4.25 -0.57 15.96
C ILE A 333 2.86 -1.01 15.52
N ALA A 334 2.24 -0.31 14.55
CA ALA A 334 0.94 -0.71 13.98
C ALA A 334 1.01 -2.04 13.21
N LEU A 335 2.20 -2.49 12.80
CA LEU A 335 2.43 -3.71 12.03
C LEU A 335 2.94 -4.89 12.87
N PHE A 336 3.34 -4.70 14.14
CA PHE A 336 3.87 -5.77 15.00
C PHE A 336 2.96 -7.00 15.07
N GLY A 337 1.65 -6.79 15.24
CA GLY A 337 0.69 -7.89 15.26
C GLY A 337 0.64 -8.66 13.93
N THR A 338 0.71 -7.95 12.81
CA THR A 338 0.67 -8.57 11.48
C THR A 338 1.98 -9.30 11.14
N ILE A 339 3.14 -8.76 11.55
CA ILE A 339 4.43 -9.43 11.43
C ILE A 339 4.41 -10.76 12.19
N GLY A 340 4.01 -10.74 13.46
CA GLY A 340 3.95 -11.94 14.29
C GLY A 340 3.02 -13.02 13.73
N ASN A 341 1.81 -12.65 13.31
CA ASN A 341 0.86 -13.57 12.70
C ASN A 341 1.37 -14.15 11.37
N SER A 342 2.04 -13.32 10.56
CA SER A 342 2.57 -13.75 9.26
C SER A 342 3.73 -14.75 9.43
N LEU A 343 4.63 -14.51 10.38
CA LEU A 343 5.70 -15.47 10.72
C LEU A 343 5.12 -16.78 11.23
N ALA A 344 4.15 -16.73 12.13
CA ALA A 344 3.47 -17.91 12.64
C ALA A 344 2.79 -18.71 11.52
N SER A 345 2.07 -18.03 10.62
CA SER A 345 1.39 -18.66 9.49
C SER A 345 2.37 -19.22 8.44
N ALA A 346 3.49 -18.53 8.19
CA ALA A 346 4.50 -18.95 7.21
C ALA A 346 5.16 -20.28 7.61
N LEU A 347 5.40 -20.45 8.92
CA LEU A 347 6.13 -21.61 9.47
C LEU A 347 5.20 -22.69 10.05
N ALA A 348 3.88 -22.53 9.91
CA ALA A 348 2.88 -23.45 10.47
C ALA A 348 2.98 -24.87 9.90
N VAL A 349 3.22 -25.00 8.60
CA VAL A 349 3.25 -26.29 7.90
C VAL A 349 4.70 -26.73 7.68
N GLU A 350 5.12 -27.80 8.35
CA GLU A 350 6.52 -28.26 8.37
C GLU A 350 7.13 -28.44 6.98
N ARG A 351 6.42 -29.14 6.08
CA ARG A 351 6.86 -29.37 4.69
C ARG A 351 7.05 -28.11 3.83
N ASP A 352 6.50 -26.98 4.26
CA ASP A 352 6.54 -25.72 3.50
C ASP A 352 7.50 -24.70 4.12
N ARG A 353 8.10 -25.01 5.28
CA ARG A 353 8.92 -24.06 6.07
C ARG A 353 10.12 -23.53 5.32
N GLU A 354 10.87 -24.38 4.63
CA GLU A 354 12.07 -23.95 3.87
C GLU A 354 11.69 -23.00 2.75
N ALA A 355 10.66 -23.34 1.97
CA ALA A 355 10.17 -22.48 0.89
C ALA A 355 9.65 -21.14 1.43
N ALA A 356 8.90 -21.16 2.54
CA ALA A 356 8.40 -19.95 3.19
C ALA A 356 9.54 -19.09 3.78
N LEU A 357 10.59 -19.71 4.32
CA LEU A 357 11.78 -19.03 4.83
C LEU A 357 12.56 -18.36 3.70
N VAL A 358 12.76 -19.05 2.57
CA VAL A 358 13.39 -18.46 1.38
C VAL A 358 12.58 -17.27 0.88
N THR A 359 11.25 -17.39 0.78
CA THR A 359 10.39 -16.26 0.44
C THR A 359 10.57 -15.10 1.41
N PHE A 360 10.54 -15.37 2.72
CA PHE A 360 10.73 -14.36 3.76
C PHE A 360 12.07 -13.62 3.61
N LEU A 361 13.18 -14.34 3.48
CA LEU A 361 14.53 -13.76 3.40
C LEU A 361 14.75 -12.96 2.11
N VAL A 362 14.34 -13.50 0.96
CA VAL A 362 14.46 -12.78 -0.33
C VAL A 362 13.60 -11.52 -0.30
N THR A 363 12.38 -11.60 0.22
CA THR A 363 11.52 -10.42 0.34
C THR A 363 12.11 -9.39 1.31
N ALA A 364 12.61 -9.82 2.47
CA ALA A 364 13.23 -8.96 3.48
C ALA A 364 14.52 -8.27 2.99
N SER A 365 15.25 -8.89 2.06
CA SER A 365 16.50 -8.33 1.50
C SER A 365 16.31 -7.00 0.78
N GLY A 366 15.09 -6.70 0.32
CA GLY A 366 14.79 -5.51 -0.48
C GLY A 366 15.38 -5.55 -1.90
N VAL A 367 15.88 -6.70 -2.38
CA VAL A 367 16.43 -6.85 -3.73
C VAL A 367 15.41 -6.43 -4.81
N SER A 368 15.87 -5.67 -5.79
CA SER A 368 15.07 -5.28 -6.96
C SER A 368 15.82 -5.68 -8.22
N LEU A 369 15.20 -6.50 -9.06
CA LEU A 369 15.78 -6.98 -10.32
C LEU A 369 14.82 -6.62 -11.45
N ALA A 370 15.35 -6.06 -12.54
CA ALA A 370 14.57 -5.61 -13.71
C ALA A 370 13.39 -4.68 -13.34
N GLY A 371 13.54 -3.85 -12.30
CA GLY A 371 12.50 -2.94 -11.82
C GLY A 371 11.35 -3.60 -11.04
N ILE A 372 11.43 -4.92 -10.79
CA ILE A 372 10.45 -5.68 -10.02
C ILE A 372 10.96 -5.87 -8.59
N GLY A 373 10.09 -5.58 -7.60
CA GLY A 373 10.44 -5.59 -6.19
C GLY A 373 10.62 -6.98 -5.56
N SER A 374 11.30 -7.01 -4.41
CA SER A 374 11.69 -8.24 -3.68
C SER A 374 10.53 -9.15 -3.29
N ALA A 375 9.32 -8.61 -3.12
CA ALA A 375 8.12 -9.39 -2.79
C ALA A 375 7.78 -10.39 -3.90
N PHE A 376 7.84 -9.98 -5.16
CA PHE A 376 7.63 -10.85 -6.31
C PHE A 376 8.73 -11.91 -6.40
N TRP A 377 10.00 -11.49 -6.30
CA TRP A 377 11.14 -12.40 -6.39
C TRP A 377 11.18 -13.41 -5.25
N GLY A 378 10.75 -13.02 -4.04
CA GLY A 378 10.62 -13.92 -2.90
C GLY A 378 9.53 -14.97 -3.12
N LEU A 379 8.38 -14.60 -3.69
CA LEU A 379 7.35 -15.57 -4.06
C LEU A 379 7.86 -16.55 -5.13
N LEU A 380 8.59 -16.05 -6.13
CA LEU A 380 9.16 -16.89 -7.19
C LEU A 380 10.21 -17.86 -6.62
N ALA A 381 11.14 -17.37 -5.79
CA ALA A 381 12.19 -18.18 -5.18
C ALA A 381 11.61 -19.25 -4.25
N GLY A 382 10.60 -18.90 -3.43
CA GLY A 382 9.92 -19.88 -2.59
C GLY A 382 9.10 -20.87 -3.40
N ALA A 383 8.44 -20.45 -4.48
CA ALA A 383 7.72 -21.38 -5.36
C ALA A 383 8.68 -22.38 -6.02
N LEU A 384 9.85 -21.91 -6.48
CA LEU A 384 10.90 -22.77 -7.00
C LEU A 384 11.40 -23.76 -5.93
N CYS A 385 11.67 -23.28 -4.72
CA CYS A 385 12.07 -24.12 -3.59
C CYS A 385 11.01 -25.20 -3.29
N LEU A 386 9.74 -24.82 -3.26
CA LEU A 386 8.62 -25.72 -3.03
C LEU A 386 8.48 -26.78 -4.12
N LEU A 387 8.69 -26.42 -5.40
CA LEU A 387 8.66 -27.37 -6.51
C LEU A 387 9.83 -28.36 -6.43
N VAL A 388 11.05 -27.89 -6.15
CA VAL A 388 12.25 -28.72 -6.06
C VAL A 388 12.18 -29.69 -4.88
N LEU A 389 11.74 -29.22 -3.72
CA LEU A 389 11.69 -30.05 -2.50
C LEU A 389 10.55 -31.07 -2.53
N ARG A 390 9.40 -30.73 -3.13
CA ARG A 390 8.26 -31.66 -3.25
C ARG A 390 8.41 -32.68 -4.38
N ALA A 391 9.26 -32.42 -5.38
CA ALA A 391 9.51 -33.38 -6.45
C ALA A 391 10.05 -34.74 -5.96
N ARG A 392 10.63 -34.79 -4.75
CA ARG A 392 11.15 -36.02 -4.14
C ARG A 392 10.12 -36.85 -3.35
N THR A 393 8.94 -36.30 -3.05
CA THR A 393 7.93 -36.99 -2.22
C THR A 393 6.93 -37.82 -3.03
N ALA A 394 7.06 -37.81 -4.37
CA ALA A 394 6.17 -38.53 -5.29
C ALA A 394 6.81 -39.79 -5.92
N ALA A 395 7.91 -40.29 -5.34
CA ALA A 395 8.62 -41.49 -5.79
C ALA A 395 8.50 -42.62 -4.76
#